data_AF-A0AAV0JRF7-F1
#
_entry.id   AF-A0AAV0JRF7-F1
#
_cell.length_a   1.000
_cell.length_b   1.000
_cell.length_c   1.000
_cell.angle_alpha   90.00
_cell.angle_beta   90.00
_cell.angle_gamma   90.00
#
_symmetry.space_group_name_H-M   'P 1'
#
loop_
_entity.id
_entity.type
_entity.pdbx_description
1 polymer ?
#
loop_
_entity_poly.entity_id
_entity_poly.type
_entity_poly.pdbx_seq_one_letter_code
_entity_poly.pdbx_strand_id
1 'polypeptide(L)'
;EWYFFTPRDRKYKHGKRPNRAAGDGYWKATGADKPVRKANGAKVGYKKALVFYRGKPPRGIKTNWIMHEYRVEEHPAPRPRVDNGADDMRVRSTT
;
A
#
# COMPACT_ATOMS: atom_id res chain seq x y z
N GLU A 1 -21.17 0.10 6.89
CA GLU A 1 -19.70 0.07 6.72
C GLU A 1 -19.18 1.49 6.66
N TRP A 2 -17.88 1.70 6.87
CA TRP A 2 -17.22 3.01 6.75
C TRP A 2 -15.94 2.90 5.94
N TYR A 3 -15.61 3.97 5.24
CA TYR A 3 -14.48 4.04 4.31
C TYR A 3 -13.57 5.20 4.69
N PHE A 4 -12.27 4.94 4.69
CA PHE A 4 -11.25 5.91 5.05
C PHE A 4 -10.03 5.75 4.14
N PHE A 5 -9.37 6.86 3.84
CA PHE A 5 -8.02 6.86 3.28
C PHE A 5 -7.03 7.09 4.41
N THR A 6 -5.97 6.29 4.46
CA THR A 6 -4.91 6.43 5.45
C THR A 6 -3.55 6.26 4.77
N PRO A 7 -2.52 7.06 5.15
CA PRO A 7 -1.17 6.82 4.72
C PRO A 7 -0.70 5.42 5.12
N ARG A 8 0.11 4.80 4.26
CA ARG A 8 0.68 3.49 4.56
C ARG A 8 1.95 3.65 5.39
N ASP A 9 1.81 3.75 6.70
CA ASP A 9 2.95 3.79 7.62
C ASP A 9 3.71 2.45 7.62
N ARG A 10 5.04 2.51 7.60
CA ARG A 10 5.92 1.34 7.61
C ARG A 10 6.38 1.07 9.04
N LYS A 11 6.22 -0.16 9.51
CA LYS A 11 6.67 -0.57 10.86
C LYS A 11 8.18 -0.38 11.06
N TYR A 12 8.96 -0.48 9.98
CA TYR A 12 10.41 -0.32 9.99
C TYR A 12 10.83 0.59 8.83
N LYS A 13 11.85 1.43 9.03
CA LYS A 13 12.34 2.44 8.06
C LYS A 13 12.51 1.89 6.63
N HIS A 14 13.02 0.67 6.49
CA HIS A 14 13.22 -0.01 5.20
C HIS A 14 12.35 -1.27 5.03
N GLY A 15 11.36 -1.50 5.91
CA GLY A 15 10.52 -2.68 5.89
C GLY A 15 9.29 -2.53 4.98
N LYS A 16 8.86 -3.63 4.36
CA LYS A 16 7.59 -3.69 3.61
C LYS A 16 6.36 -3.88 4.52
N ARG A 17 6.58 -4.16 5.81
CA ARG A 17 5.54 -4.48 6.79
C ARG A 17 4.86 -3.20 7.27
N PRO A 18 3.53 -3.03 7.08
CA PRO A 18 2.82 -1.88 7.61
C PRO A 18 2.79 -1.86 9.14
N ASN A 19 2.78 -0.66 9.70
CA ASN A 19 2.44 -0.47 11.12
C ASN A 19 0.94 -0.73 11.30
N ARG A 20 0.59 -1.47 12.35
CA ARG A 20 -0.78 -1.90 12.64
C ARG A 20 -1.18 -1.72 14.09
N ALA A 21 -0.40 -0.97 14.87
CA ALA A 21 -0.84 -0.50 16.17
C ALA A 21 -1.90 0.59 15.98
N ALA A 22 -2.95 0.57 16.78
CA ALA A 22 -4.00 1.58 16.75
C ALA A 22 -4.61 1.73 18.14
N GLY A 23 -4.50 2.92 18.74
CA GLY A 23 -5.02 3.20 20.08
C GLY A 23 -4.50 2.22 21.14
N ASP A 24 -5.42 1.58 21.86
CA ASP A 24 -5.14 0.58 22.90
C ASP A 24 -5.00 -0.85 22.36
N GLY A 25 -4.91 -1.03 21.04
CA GLY A 25 -4.87 -2.35 20.40
C GLY A 25 -4.06 -2.41 19.10
N TYR A 26 -4.32 -3.45 18.32
CA TYR A 26 -3.62 -3.70 17.07
C TYR A 26 -4.46 -4.49 16.05
N TRP A 27 -4.18 -4.26 14.77
CA TRP A 27 -4.78 -4.98 13.66
C TRP A 27 -3.93 -6.20 13.27
N LYS A 28 -4.55 -7.38 13.30
CA LYS A 28 -3.93 -8.63 12.87
C LYS A 28 -4.52 -9.06 11.53
N ALA A 29 -3.65 -9.33 10.55
CA ALA A 29 -4.09 -9.85 9.26
C ALA A 29 -4.78 -11.20 9.44
N THR A 30 -5.89 -11.40 8.74
CA THR A 30 -6.60 -12.68 8.66
C THR A 30 -6.70 -13.11 7.20
N GLY A 31 -6.32 -14.35 6.92
CA GLY A 31 -6.26 -14.89 5.56
C GLY A 31 -5.15 -14.30 4.68
N ALA A 32 -5.11 -14.81 3.45
CA ALA A 32 -4.20 -14.35 2.40
C ALA A 32 -4.73 -13.10 1.69
N ASP A 33 -3.83 -12.39 1.00
CA ASP A 33 -4.20 -11.25 0.16
C ASP A 33 -5.03 -11.74 -1.04
N LYS A 34 -6.17 -11.10 -1.27
CA LYS A 34 -7.01 -11.38 -2.44
C LYS A 34 -6.72 -10.36 -3.55
N PRO A 35 -6.45 -10.78 -4.79
CA PRO A 35 -6.29 -9.83 -5.89
C PRO A 35 -7.60 -9.11 -6.18
N VAL A 36 -7.53 -7.81 -6.41
CA VAL A 36 -8.67 -7.01 -6.88
C VAL A 36 -8.53 -6.85 -8.39
N ARG A 37 -9.55 -7.26 -9.13
CA ARG A 37 -9.57 -7.25 -10.60
C ARG A 37 -10.71 -6.35 -11.12
N LYS A 38 -10.45 -5.69 -12.25
CA LYS A 38 -11.48 -5.03 -13.08
C LYS A 38 -12.35 -6.08 -13.78
N ALA A 39 -13.47 -5.63 -14.35
CA ALA A 39 -14.38 -6.49 -15.14
C ALA A 39 -13.67 -7.19 -16.32
N ASN A 40 -12.68 -6.53 -16.92
CA ASN A 40 -11.85 -7.10 -17.99
C ASN A 40 -10.74 -8.06 -17.49
N GLY A 41 -10.76 -8.45 -16.22
CA GLY A 41 -9.79 -9.36 -15.62
C GLY A 41 -8.45 -8.72 -15.21
N ALA A 42 -8.18 -7.46 -15.55
CA ALA A 42 -6.94 -6.79 -15.18
C ALA A 42 -6.84 -6.58 -13.66
N LYS A 43 -5.72 -7.02 -13.06
CA LYS A 43 -5.45 -6.82 -11.63
C LYS A 43 -5.07 -5.37 -11.38
N VAL A 44 -5.69 -4.75 -10.39
CA VAL A 44 -5.45 -3.33 -10.02
C VAL A 44 -4.87 -3.17 -8.64
N GLY A 45 -4.85 -4.24 -7.84
CA GLY A 45 -4.40 -4.17 -6.47
C GLY A 45 -4.69 -5.43 -5.68
N TYR A 46 -4.64 -5.29 -4.36
CA TYR A 46 -4.90 -6.37 -3.40
C TYR A 46 -5.81 -5.88 -2.27
N LYS A 47 -6.63 -6.80 -1.76
CA LYS A 47 -7.45 -6.64 -0.56
C LYS A 47 -6.89 -7.56 0.53
N LYS A 48 -6.62 -7.01 1.70
CA LYS A 48 -6.24 -7.75 2.92
C LYS A 48 -7.32 -7.56 3.97
N ALA A 49 -7.76 -8.66 4.60
CA ALA A 49 -8.65 -8.59 5.74
C ALA A 49 -7.84 -8.54 7.04
N LEU A 50 -8.32 -7.75 8.01
CA LEU A 50 -7.72 -7.62 9.33
C LEU A 50 -8.81 -7.71 10.40
N VAL A 51 -8.44 -8.25 11.55
CA VAL A 51 -9.26 -8.27 12.77
C VAL A 51 -8.56 -7.42 13.81
N PHE A 52 -9.31 -6.57 14.51
CA PHE A 52 -8.77 -5.80 15.63
C PHE A 52 -8.71 -6.65 16.90
N TYR A 53 -7.59 -6.54 17.59
CA TYR A 53 -7.36 -7.09 18.91
C TYR A 53 -7.14 -5.94 19.89
N ARG A 54 -7.91 -5.93 20.99
CA ARG A 54 -7.74 -4.95 22.06
C ARG A 54 -6.64 -5.41 23.02
N GLY A 55 -5.78 -4.51 23.47
CA GLY A 55 -4.63 -4.80 24.34
C GLY A 55 -3.33 -5.06 23.56
N LYS A 56 -2.28 -5.46 24.28
CA LYS A 56 -0.93 -5.63 23.72
C LYS A 56 -0.70 -7.04 23.17
N PRO A 57 -0.06 -7.21 22.00
CA PRO A 57 0.38 -8.51 21.52
C PRO A 57 1.32 -9.21 22.53
N PRO A 58 1.31 -10.55 22.66
CA PRO A 58 0.43 -11.50 21.98
C PRO A 58 -0.92 -11.74 22.69
N ARG A 59 -1.14 -11.14 23.86
CA ARG A 59 -2.28 -11.42 24.76
C ARG A 59 -3.53 -10.57 24.46
N GLY A 60 -3.62 -9.99 23.26
CA GLY A 60 -4.78 -9.19 22.88
C GLY A 60 -6.06 -10.01 22.80
N ILE A 61 -7.19 -9.38 23.10
CA ILE A 61 -8.53 -10.00 23.00
C ILE A 61 -9.10 -9.71 21.62
N LYS A 62 -9.47 -10.77 20.89
CA LYS A 62 -10.09 -10.65 19.56
C LYS A 62 -11.43 -9.92 19.69
N THR A 63 -11.67 -8.95 18.82
CA THR A 63 -12.95 -8.24 18.74
C THR A 63 -13.70 -8.59 17.45
N ASN A 64 -14.92 -8.06 17.30
CA ASN A 64 -15.72 -8.19 16.08
C ASN A 64 -15.40 -7.11 15.03
N TRP A 65 -14.45 -6.22 15.31
CA TRP A 65 -14.04 -5.18 14.37
C TRP A 65 -13.20 -5.77 13.24
N ILE A 66 -13.69 -5.61 12.01
CA ILE A 66 -13.05 -6.06 10.78
C ILE A 66 -12.67 -4.85 9.94
N MET A 67 -11.48 -4.90 9.36
CA MET A 67 -11.01 -3.93 8.39
C MET A 67 -10.63 -4.63 7.09
N HIS A 68 -11.01 -4.02 5.97
CA HIS A 68 -10.55 -4.41 4.64
C HIS A 68 -9.57 -3.35 4.14
N GLU A 69 -8.28 -3.66 4.16
CA GLU A 69 -7.22 -2.81 3.62
C GLU A 69 -7.08 -3.08 2.12
N TYR A 70 -7.30 -2.05 1.31
CA TYR A 70 -7.11 -2.10 -0.14
C TYR A 70 -5.82 -1.36 -0.50
N ARG A 71 -5.00 -1.97 -1.34
CA ARG A 71 -3.79 -1.35 -1.90
C ARG A 71 -3.79 -1.44 -3.41
N VAL A 72 -3.38 -0.36 -4.06
CA VAL A 72 -3.10 -0.33 -5.50
C VAL A 72 -1.74 -1.01 -5.73
N GLU A 73 -1.60 -1.73 -6.83
CA GLU A 73 -0.27 -2.20 -7.27
C GLU A 73 0.54 -0.98 -7.72
N GLU A 74 1.67 -0.72 -7.07
CA GLU A 74 2.58 0.34 -7.50
C GLU A 74 2.92 0.08 -8.98
N HIS A 75 2.65 1.06 -9.85
CA HIS A 75 3.16 1.02 -11.20
C HIS A 75 4.69 0.82 -11.08
N PRO A 76 5.32 -0.08 -11.84
CA PRO A 76 6.77 -0.08 -11.93
C PRO A 76 7.18 1.36 -12.27
N ALA A 77 8.19 1.86 -11.55
CA ALA A 77 8.72 3.21 -11.72
C ALA A 77 8.73 3.60 -13.21
N PRO A 78 8.45 4.87 -13.56
CA PRO A 78 8.49 5.28 -14.96
C PRO A 78 9.76 4.73 -15.57
N ARG A 79 9.59 3.93 -16.65
CA ARG A 79 10.71 3.35 -17.39
C ARG A 79 11.77 4.45 -17.53
N PRO A 80 13.05 4.20 -17.23
CA PRO A 80 14.07 5.21 -17.44
C PRO A 80 13.86 5.76 -18.85
N ARG A 81 13.73 7.09 -18.95
CA ARG A 81 13.62 7.73 -20.26
C ARG A 81 14.84 7.23 -21.04
N VAL A 82 14.59 6.49 -22.12
CA VAL A 82 15.66 6.20 -23.06
C VAL A 82 16.00 7.56 -23.63
N ASP A 83 17.12 8.10 -23.19
CA ASP A 83 17.67 9.35 -23.69
C ASP A 83 18.17 9.07 -25.10
N ASN A 84 17.24 9.06 -26.07
CA ASN A 84 17.58 9.09 -27.49
C ASN A 84 18.04 10.51 -27.79
N GLY A 85 19.24 10.84 -27.30
CA GLY A 85 19.93 12.10 -27.52
C GLY A 85 20.38 12.24 -28.97
N ALA A 86 19.43 12.44 -29.88
CA ALA A 86 19.72 12.73 -31.29
C ALA A 86 19.05 14.02 -31.81
N ASP A 87 18.08 14.62 -31.11
CA ASP A 87 17.33 15.79 -31.62
C ASP A 87 17.15 16.94 -30.62
N ASP A 88 18.10 17.17 -29.71
CA ASP A 88 18.10 18.42 -28.91
C ASP A 88 18.99 19.48 -29.58
N MET A 89 18.40 20.23 -30.52
CA MET A 89 18.99 21.45 -31.09
C MET A 89 19.04 22.55 -30.00
N ARG A 90 20.04 22.46 -29.12
CA ARG A 90 20.30 23.51 -28.13
C ARG A 90 21.01 24.69 -28.81
N VAL A 91 20.24 25.71 -29.16
CA VAL A 91 20.76 27.01 -29.62
C VAL A 91 21.52 27.64 -28.45
N ARG A 92 22.85 27.73 -28.56
CA ARG A 92 23.69 28.46 -27.59
C ARG A 92 23.48 29.95 -27.81
N SER A 93 22.84 30.61 -26.86
CA SER A 93 22.82 32.08 -26.80
C SER A 93 24.03 32.55 -26.01
N THR A 94 24.95 33.25 -26.67
CA THR A 94 26.00 34.04 -26.03
C THR A 94 25.61 35.51 -26.03
N THR A 95 25.49 36.11 -24.85
CA THR A 95 25.90 37.49 -24.53
C THR A 95 26.08 37.54 -23.02
#